data_AF-A0A9Q0Z5Y9-F1
#
_entry.id   AF-A0A9Q0Z5Y9-F1
#
_cell.length_a   1.000
_cell.length_b   1.000
_cell.length_c   1.000
_cell.angle_alpha   90.00
_cell.angle_beta   90.00
_cell.angle_gamma   90.00
#
_symmetry.space_group_name_H-M   'P 1'
#
loop_
_entity.id
_entity.type
_entity.pdbx_description
1 polymer ?
#
loop_
_entity_poly.entity_id
_entity_poly.type
_entity_poly.pdbx_seq_one_letter_code
_entity_poly.pdbx_strand_id
1 'polypeptide(L)'
;MEQEEDYIIRHEELKQRIQKVIDTLGPSGSQPSEAAYKEEMRKIRKNIVNFHGEMVLLENYSNINYTGLAKILKKFDKRTGGLLRLPFIQKVLEQPFFITDLVSKLVKQCEYMIDTVFPVEEEEIMKERRESITVAGEGIFRNTIAALMTMREIRRGSSTHSHFSLPPLNLPDFDLIQSSQLNSPIPIV
;
A
#
# COMPACT_ATOMS: atom_id res chain seq x y z
N MET A 1 1.02 16.45 -4.88
CA MET A 1 2.35 17.09 -4.79
C MET A 1 2.81 17.19 -3.34
N GLU A 2 2.15 17.94 -2.46
CA GLU A 2 2.60 18.08 -1.06
C GLU A 2 2.78 16.73 -0.31
N GLN A 3 1.86 15.77 -0.49
CA GLN A 3 2.00 14.44 0.15
C GLN A 3 3.10 13.56 -0.44
N GLU A 4 3.43 13.71 -1.72
CA GLU A 4 4.49 12.92 -2.36
C GLU A 4 5.87 13.38 -1.91
N GLU A 5 6.06 14.69 -1.76
CA GLU A 5 7.28 15.27 -1.22
C GLU A 5 7.53 14.82 0.23
N ASP A 6 6.48 14.81 1.06
CA ASP A 6 6.53 14.27 2.43
C ASP A 6 6.99 12.81 2.45
N TYR A 7 6.49 11.98 1.53
CA TYR A 7 6.91 10.58 1.43
C TYR A 7 8.36 10.41 1.01
N ILE A 8 8.89 11.25 0.12
CA ILE A 8 10.32 11.21 -0.22
C ILE A 8 11.17 11.50 1.02
N ILE A 9 10.83 12.57 1.75
CA ILE A 9 11.58 13.01 2.93
C ILE A 9 11.55 11.92 4.00
N ARG A 10 10.35 11.43 4.35
CA ARG A 10 10.17 10.38 5.36
C ARG A 10 10.87 9.07 5.00
N HIS A 11 10.87 8.70 3.73
CA HIS A 11 11.57 7.51 3.26
C HIS A 11 13.09 7.63 3.47
N GLU A 12 13.66 8.81 3.18
CA GLU A 12 15.09 9.07 3.39
C GLU A 12 15.45 9.12 4.88
N GLU A 13 14.63 9.77 5.71
CA GLU A 13 14.79 9.78 7.17
C GLU A 13 14.76 8.37 7.77
N LEU A 14 13.88 7.50 7.24
CA LEU A 14 13.76 6.12 7.69
C LEU A 14 15.02 5.30 7.36
N LYS A 15 15.59 5.48 6.16
CA LYS A 15 16.86 4.86 5.79
C LYS A 15 18.01 5.30 6.70
N GLN A 16 18.12 6.60 6.93
CA GLN A 16 19.15 7.15 7.81
C GLN A 16 19.01 6.62 9.24
N ARG A 17 17.77 6.50 9.74
CA ARG A 17 17.50 5.93 11.07
C ARG A 17 17.93 4.46 11.16
N ILE A 18 17.64 3.65 10.15
CA ILE A 18 18.06 2.24 10.10
C ILE A 18 19.57 2.14 10.17
N GLN A 19 20.27 2.89 9.31
CA GLN A 19 21.73 2.88 9.26
C GLN A 19 22.33 3.31 10.61
N LYS A 20 21.82 4.38 11.22
CA LYS A 20 22.25 4.85 12.53
C LYS A 20 22.10 3.79 13.63
N VAL A 21 20.98 3.05 13.65
CA VAL A 21 20.75 1.99 14.63
C VAL A 21 21.71 0.83 14.42
N ILE A 22 21.98 0.44 13.17
CA ILE A 22 22.96 -0.60 12.83
C ILE A 22 24.38 -0.19 13.27
N ASP A 23 24.81 1.03 12.93
CA ASP A 23 26.17 1.51 13.22
C ASP A 23 26.41 1.81 14.71
N THR A 24 25.35 2.11 15.45
CA THR A 24 25.45 2.41 16.89
C THR A 24 25.27 1.16 17.72
N LEU A 25 24.15 0.45 17.55
CA LEU A 25 23.69 -0.59 18.46
C LEU A 25 23.88 -2.01 17.92
N GLY A 26 24.15 -2.14 16.62
CA GLY A 26 24.31 -3.45 15.97
C GLY A 26 25.52 -4.23 16.49
N PRO A 27 25.66 -5.51 16.11
CA PRO A 27 26.72 -6.40 16.61
C PRO A 27 28.15 -5.88 16.36
N SER A 28 28.33 -5.06 15.33
CA SER A 28 29.61 -4.42 14.97
C SER A 28 29.58 -2.90 15.17
N GLY A 29 28.63 -2.39 15.94
CA GLY A 29 28.42 -0.97 16.15
C GLY A 29 29.38 -0.34 17.17
N SER A 30 29.32 0.99 17.29
CA SER A 30 30.12 1.76 18.24
C SER A 30 29.75 1.52 19.71
N GLN A 31 28.50 1.14 19.99
CA GLN A 31 27.95 0.84 21.32
C GLN A 31 27.01 -0.37 21.25
N PRO A 32 27.55 -1.58 21.03
CA PRO A 32 26.74 -2.77 20.78
C PRO A 32 25.88 -3.10 22.01
N SER A 33 24.58 -3.26 21.78
CA SER A 33 23.62 -3.67 22.80
C SER A 33 22.48 -4.43 22.15
N GLU A 34 22.46 -5.74 22.35
CA GLU A 34 21.48 -6.63 21.71
C GLU A 34 20.04 -6.27 22.08
N ALA A 35 19.77 -6.03 23.36
CA ALA A 35 18.43 -5.68 23.83
C ALA A 35 17.95 -4.33 23.27
N ALA A 36 18.83 -3.30 23.25
CA ALA A 36 18.49 -1.99 22.71
C ALA A 36 18.33 -2.02 21.18
N TYR A 37 19.19 -2.79 20.49
CA TYR A 37 19.10 -3.02 19.06
C TYR A 37 17.76 -3.69 18.70
N LYS A 38 17.40 -4.81 19.35
CA LYS A 38 16.13 -5.52 19.08
C LYS A 38 14.92 -4.60 19.27
N GLU A 39 14.90 -3.78 20.33
CA GLU A 39 13.78 -2.87 20.60
C GLU A 39 13.70 -1.72 19.58
N GLU A 40 14.81 -1.09 19.20
CA GLU A 40 14.78 -0.05 18.16
C GLU A 40 14.44 -0.62 16.78
N MET A 41 14.96 -1.80 16.45
CA MET A 41 14.60 -2.50 15.21
C MET A 41 13.11 -2.84 15.16
N ARG A 42 12.50 -3.26 16.27
CA ARG A 42 11.05 -3.49 16.36
C ARG A 42 10.24 -2.21 16.09
N LYS A 43 10.68 -1.06 16.61
CA LYS A 43 10.03 0.24 16.32
C LYS A 43 10.17 0.63 14.85
N ILE A 44 11.36 0.43 14.27
CA ILE A 44 11.63 0.67 12.86
C ILE A 44 10.73 -0.21 11.98
N ARG A 45 10.64 -1.51 12.26
CA ARG A 45 9.75 -2.45 11.59
C ARG A 45 8.30 -1.96 11.55
N LYS A 46 7.76 -1.56 12.70
CA LYS A 46 6.42 -0.98 12.80
C LYS A 46 6.27 0.30 11.96
N ASN A 47 7.28 1.16 11.96
CA ASN A 47 7.28 2.40 11.17
C ASN A 47 7.24 2.10 9.66
N ILE A 48 8.09 1.17 9.18
CA ILE A 48 8.12 0.77 7.77
C ILE A 48 6.74 0.23 7.34
N VAL A 49 6.13 -0.65 8.12
CA VAL A 49 4.81 -1.24 7.79
C VAL A 49 3.71 -0.18 7.73
N ASN A 50 3.67 0.75 8.69
CA ASN A 50 2.70 1.84 8.68
C ASN A 50 2.91 2.78 7.49
N PHE A 51 4.16 3.15 7.21
CA PHE A 51 4.50 4.03 6.10
C PHE A 51 4.18 3.40 4.74
N HIS A 52 4.48 2.12 4.56
CA HIS A 52 4.03 1.33 3.41
C HIS A 52 2.50 1.38 3.28
N GLY A 53 1.78 1.13 4.38
CA GLY A 53 0.32 1.15 4.39
C GLY A 53 -0.29 2.48 3.97
N GLU A 54 0.28 3.60 4.42
CA GLU A 54 -0.14 4.95 4.00
C GLU A 54 -0.02 5.15 2.49
N MET A 55 1.10 4.74 1.90
CA MET A 55 1.32 4.85 0.45
C MET A 55 0.39 3.94 -0.35
N VAL A 56 0.17 2.70 0.09
CA VAL A 56 -0.79 1.77 -0.53
C VAL A 56 -2.21 2.33 -0.48
N LEU A 57 -2.59 3.00 0.62
CA LEU A 57 -3.89 3.66 0.73
C LEU A 57 -4.03 4.83 -0.25
N LEU A 58 -2.95 5.58 -0.49
CA LEU A 58 -2.94 6.66 -1.48
C LEU A 58 -3.10 6.11 -2.91
N GLU A 59 -2.41 5.02 -3.26
CA GLU A 59 -2.60 4.36 -4.55
C GLU A 59 -4.03 3.85 -4.74
N ASN A 60 -4.61 3.27 -3.68
CA ASN A 60 -5.99 2.81 -3.72
C ASN A 60 -6.97 3.97 -3.91
N TYR A 61 -6.76 5.09 -3.23
CA TYR A 61 -7.54 6.30 -3.43
C TYR A 61 -7.50 6.73 -4.91
N SER A 62 -6.31 6.80 -5.51
CA SER A 62 -6.15 7.15 -6.92
C SER A 62 -6.92 6.19 -7.84
N ASN A 63 -6.76 4.87 -7.62
CA ASN A 63 -7.39 3.82 -8.41
C ASN A 63 -8.93 3.85 -8.35
N ILE A 64 -9.50 4.04 -7.14
CA ILE A 64 -10.94 4.13 -6.93
C ILE A 64 -11.50 5.37 -7.62
N ASN A 65 -10.87 6.54 -7.44
CA ASN A 65 -11.33 7.79 -8.04
C ASN A 65 -11.28 7.75 -9.57
N TYR A 66 -10.18 7.27 -10.15
CA TYR A 66 -10.07 7.09 -11.60
C TYR A 66 -11.15 6.14 -12.13
N THR A 67 -11.38 5.01 -11.45
CA THR A 67 -12.41 4.06 -11.84
C THR A 67 -13.81 4.69 -11.77
N GLY A 68 -14.10 5.43 -10.70
CA GLY A 68 -15.35 6.17 -10.55
C GLY A 68 -15.60 7.15 -11.70
N LEU A 69 -14.60 7.97 -12.02
CA LEU A 69 -14.62 8.92 -13.14
C LEU A 69 -14.87 8.22 -14.48
N ALA A 70 -14.12 7.14 -14.76
CA ALA A 70 -14.30 6.38 -15.99
C ALA A 70 -15.69 5.76 -16.12
N LYS A 71 -16.27 5.29 -15.00
CA LYS A 71 -17.60 4.68 -14.98
C LYS A 71 -18.72 5.70 -15.12
N ILE A 72 -18.63 6.87 -14.46
CA ILE A 72 -19.66 7.90 -14.56
C ILE A 72 -19.67 8.53 -15.96
N LEU A 73 -18.50 8.77 -16.56
CA LEU A 73 -18.40 9.25 -17.94
C LEU A 73 -18.96 8.22 -18.93
N LYS A 74 -18.65 6.92 -18.76
CA LYS A 74 -19.25 5.85 -19.56
C LYS A 74 -20.78 5.82 -19.42
N LYS A 75 -21.31 6.10 -18.22
CA LYS A 75 -22.76 6.15 -17.97
C LYS A 75 -23.40 7.36 -18.65
N PHE A 76 -22.76 8.52 -18.60
CA PHE A 76 -23.21 9.74 -19.27
C PHE A 76 -23.35 9.51 -20.78
N ASP A 77 -22.26 9.11 -21.46
CA ASP A 77 -22.24 8.89 -22.91
C ASP A 77 -23.34 7.89 -23.34
N LYS A 78 -23.52 6.81 -22.57
CA LYS A 78 -24.57 5.81 -22.84
C LYS A 78 -26.00 6.34 -22.73
N ARG A 79 -26.25 7.29 -21.83
CA ARG A 79 -27.60 7.83 -21.59
C ARG A 79 -27.94 8.98 -22.52
N THR A 80 -26.96 9.80 -22.89
CA THR A 80 -27.19 11.02 -23.66
C THR A 80 -26.85 10.87 -25.14
N GLY A 81 -26.12 9.81 -25.52
CA GLY A 81 -25.50 9.70 -26.84
C GLY A 81 -24.30 10.64 -27.02
N GLY A 82 -23.83 11.28 -25.94
CA GLY A 82 -22.65 12.14 -25.96
C GLY A 82 -21.34 11.36 -26.12
N LEU A 83 -20.25 12.10 -26.34
CA LEU A 83 -18.88 11.57 -26.49
C LEU A 83 -17.90 12.30 -25.56
N LEU A 84 -18.27 12.48 -24.29
CA LEU A 84 -17.46 13.20 -23.32
C LEU A 84 -16.37 12.34 -22.69
N ARG A 85 -16.53 11.01 -22.67
CA ARG A 85 -15.62 10.14 -21.92
C ARG A 85 -14.16 10.25 -22.38
N LEU A 86 -13.90 10.17 -23.68
CA LEU A 86 -12.54 10.20 -24.22
C LEU A 86 -11.79 11.51 -23.86
N PRO A 87 -12.31 12.70 -24.21
CA PRO A 87 -11.59 13.95 -23.94
C PRO A 87 -11.42 14.22 -22.43
N PHE A 88 -12.35 13.77 -21.58
CA PHE A 88 -12.20 13.91 -20.13
C PHE A 88 -11.16 12.95 -19.55
N ILE A 89 -11.14 11.68 -20.00
CA ILE A 89 -10.15 10.73 -19.49
C ILE A 89 -8.74 11.15 -19.83
N GLN A 90 -8.47 11.66 -21.03
CA GLN A 90 -7.16 12.19 -21.40
C GLN A 90 -6.66 13.24 -20.40
N LYS A 91 -7.52 14.20 -20.03
CA LYS A 91 -7.19 15.22 -19.02
C LYS A 91 -6.95 14.62 -17.63
N VAL A 92 -7.73 13.61 -17.25
CA VAL A 92 -7.59 12.93 -15.95
C VAL A 92 -6.25 12.21 -15.82
N LEU A 93 -5.76 11.58 -16.89
CA LEU A 93 -4.48 10.86 -16.90
C LEU A 93 -3.28 11.79 -16.63
N GLU A 94 -3.42 13.08 -16.90
CA GLU A 94 -2.41 14.11 -16.66
C GLU A 94 -2.55 14.77 -15.28
N GLN A 95 -3.58 14.43 -14.49
CA GLN A 95 -3.78 15.06 -13.19
C GLN A 95 -2.84 14.46 -12.14
N PRO A 96 -2.33 15.29 -11.21
CA PRO A 96 -1.43 14.83 -10.15
C PRO A 96 -1.97 13.69 -9.29
N PHE A 97 -3.29 13.61 -9.08
CA PHE A 97 -3.88 12.53 -8.27
C PHE A 97 -3.77 11.15 -8.95
N PHE A 98 -3.60 11.10 -10.27
CA PHE A 98 -3.50 9.86 -11.04
C PHE A 98 -2.05 9.40 -11.24
N ILE A 99 -1.12 10.35 -11.37
CA ILE A 99 0.30 10.09 -11.60
C ILE A 99 0.94 9.58 -10.31
N THR A 100 0.90 8.27 -10.09
CA THR A 100 1.34 7.62 -8.84
C THR A 100 2.63 6.83 -8.99
N ASP A 101 3.34 6.95 -10.12
CA ASP A 101 4.55 6.15 -10.42
C ASP A 101 5.65 6.27 -9.37
N LEU A 102 5.80 7.45 -8.77
CA LEU A 102 6.75 7.67 -7.69
C LEU A 102 6.33 6.92 -6.42
N VAL A 103 5.06 7.03 -6.03
CA VAL A 103 4.50 6.33 -4.87
C VAL A 103 4.68 4.82 -5.05
N SER A 104 4.39 4.28 -6.23
CA SER A 104 4.60 2.86 -6.53
C SER A 104 6.05 2.41 -6.43
N LYS A 105 7.02 3.28 -6.74
CA LYS A 105 8.44 3.00 -6.53
C LYS A 105 8.78 2.97 -5.04
N LEU A 106 8.26 3.92 -4.26
CA LEU A 106 8.49 3.97 -2.82
C LEU A 106 7.86 2.78 -2.09
N VAL A 107 6.65 2.36 -2.49
CA VAL A 107 6.00 1.13 -1.98
C VAL A 107 6.93 -0.07 -2.15
N LYS A 108 7.46 -0.30 -3.35
CA LYS A 108 8.40 -1.39 -3.63
C LYS A 108 9.71 -1.30 -2.84
N GLN A 109 10.20 -0.08 -2.62
CA GLN A 109 11.39 0.13 -1.80
C GLN A 109 11.10 -0.24 -0.34
N CYS A 110 9.92 0.10 0.19
CA CYS A 110 9.50 -0.33 1.51
C CYS A 110 9.32 -1.84 1.61
N GLU A 111 8.73 -2.51 0.61
CA GLU A 111 8.65 -3.99 0.55
C GLU A 111 10.04 -4.61 0.68
N TYR A 112 11.02 -4.14 -0.11
CA TYR A 112 12.41 -4.60 -0.01
C TYR A 112 13.04 -4.33 1.38
N MET A 113 12.76 -3.16 1.97
CA MET A 113 13.24 -2.83 3.31
C MET A 113 12.63 -3.74 4.37
N ILE A 114 11.35 -4.12 4.24
CA ILE A 114 10.69 -5.10 5.12
C ILE A 114 11.44 -6.43 5.01
N ASP A 115 11.65 -6.95 3.80
CA ASP A 115 12.33 -8.23 3.60
C ASP A 115 13.76 -8.23 4.18
N THR A 116 14.44 -7.09 4.14
CA THR A 116 15.81 -6.95 4.67
C THR A 116 15.84 -6.83 6.20
N VAL A 117 14.88 -6.11 6.79
CA VAL A 117 14.86 -5.74 8.21
C VAL A 117 14.11 -6.77 9.09
N PHE A 118 13.30 -7.62 8.46
CA PHE A 118 12.61 -8.73 9.08
C PHE A 118 13.28 -10.05 8.68
N PRO A 119 14.36 -10.50 9.36
CA PRO A 119 14.72 -11.91 9.30
C PRO A 119 13.51 -12.73 9.72
N VAL A 120 13.18 -13.75 8.93
CA VAL A 120 12.01 -14.62 9.09
C VAL A 120 12.19 -15.46 10.35
N GLU A 121 11.96 -14.87 11.52
CA GLU A 121 11.72 -15.60 12.76
C GLU A 121 10.22 -15.90 12.79
N GLU A 122 9.82 -17.04 12.20
CA GLU A 122 8.43 -17.48 12.04
C GLU A 122 7.61 -17.43 13.34
N GLU A 123 8.29 -17.54 14.49
CA GLU A 123 7.71 -17.50 15.84
C GLU A 123 7.32 -16.08 16.31
N GLU A 124 8.10 -15.05 15.96
CA GLU A 124 7.79 -13.65 16.27
C GLU A 124 6.72 -13.10 15.30
N ILE A 125 6.73 -13.55 14.04
CA ILE A 125 5.68 -13.21 13.05
C ILE A 125 4.30 -13.66 13.56
N MET A 126 4.18 -14.88 14.10
CA MET A 126 2.93 -15.38 14.67
C MET A 126 2.43 -14.57 15.89
N LYS A 127 3.36 -14.07 16.72
CA LYS A 127 3.08 -13.33 17.94
C LYS A 127 2.77 -11.86 17.65
N GLU A 128 3.57 -11.20 16.81
CA GLU A 128 3.32 -9.86 16.27
C GLU A 128 2.09 -9.85 15.37
N ARG A 129 1.76 -10.92 14.63
CA ARG A 129 0.52 -11.01 13.85
C ARG A 129 -0.70 -11.10 14.76
N ARG A 130 -0.64 -11.86 15.86
CA ARG A 130 -1.68 -11.86 16.91
C ARG A 130 -1.78 -10.52 17.66
N GLU A 131 -0.67 -9.85 17.93
CA GLU A 131 -0.63 -8.53 18.57
C GLU A 131 -0.98 -7.38 17.63
N SER A 132 -0.73 -7.50 16.32
CA SER A 132 -1.17 -6.54 15.29
C SER A 132 -2.68 -6.61 15.06
N ILE A 133 -3.28 -7.78 15.32
CA ILE A 133 -4.73 -7.98 15.36
C ILE A 133 -5.35 -7.38 16.63
N THR A 134 -4.59 -7.19 17.73
CA THR A 134 -5.13 -6.76 19.04
C THR A 134 -4.62 -5.41 19.59
N VAL A 135 -3.51 -4.85 19.11
CA VAL A 135 -2.82 -3.68 19.72
C VAL A 135 -2.36 -2.61 18.70
N ALA A 136 -2.40 -2.88 17.40
CA ALA A 136 -2.18 -1.79 16.42
C ALA A 136 -3.43 -0.91 16.39
N GLY A 137 -3.25 0.42 16.39
CA GLY A 137 -4.34 1.34 16.06
C GLY A 137 -5.09 0.82 14.84
N GLU A 138 -6.35 0.46 15.06
CA GLU A 138 -7.16 -0.48 14.25
C GLU A 138 -7.37 -0.08 12.78
N GLY A 139 -6.80 1.05 12.32
CA GLY A 139 -6.98 1.61 11.00
C GLY A 139 -6.01 1.10 9.94
N ILE A 140 -4.71 1.43 10.03
CA ILE A 140 -3.84 1.45 8.82
C ILE A 140 -3.60 0.06 8.25
N PHE A 141 -3.18 -0.93 9.04
CA PHE A 141 -2.91 -2.27 8.52
C PHE A 141 -4.17 -2.93 7.92
N ARG A 142 -5.29 -2.91 8.66
CA ARG A 142 -6.57 -3.43 8.18
C ARG A 142 -7.05 -2.72 6.91
N ASN A 143 -6.94 -1.39 6.88
CA ASN A 143 -7.29 -0.59 5.71
C ASN A 143 -6.37 -0.90 4.53
N THR A 144 -5.09 -1.15 4.78
CA THR A 144 -4.11 -1.54 3.74
C THR A 144 -4.49 -2.88 3.12
N ILE A 145 -4.84 -3.87 3.93
CA ILE A 145 -5.33 -5.17 3.42
C ILE A 145 -6.62 -4.98 2.63
N ALA A 146 -7.59 -4.21 3.14
CA ALA A 146 -8.83 -3.91 2.42
C ALA A 146 -8.58 -3.18 1.09
N ALA A 147 -7.62 -2.25 1.07
CA ALA A 147 -7.20 -1.52 -0.10
C ALA A 147 -6.56 -2.43 -1.16
N LEU A 148 -5.65 -3.32 -0.75
CA LEU A 148 -5.04 -4.30 -1.65
C LEU A 148 -6.09 -5.23 -2.26
N MET A 149 -7.05 -5.69 -1.46
CA MET A 149 -8.19 -6.48 -1.95
C MET A 149 -9.04 -5.68 -2.95
N THR A 150 -9.37 -4.43 -2.64
CA THR A 150 -10.13 -3.55 -3.53
C THR A 150 -9.42 -3.33 -4.86
N MET A 151 -8.10 -3.08 -4.83
CA MET A 151 -7.29 -2.92 -6.03
C MET A 151 -7.27 -4.20 -6.87
N ARG A 152 -7.19 -5.39 -6.25
CA ARG A 152 -7.30 -6.67 -6.95
C ARG A 152 -8.66 -6.83 -7.62
N GLU A 153 -9.75 -6.53 -6.92
CA GLU A 153 -11.11 -6.66 -7.44
C GLU A 153 -11.38 -5.73 -8.62
N ILE A 154 -11.01 -4.45 -8.50
CA ILE A 154 -11.19 -3.46 -9.57
C ILE A 154 -10.38 -3.84 -10.82
N ARG A 155 -9.22 -4.49 -10.63
CA ARG A 155 -8.32 -4.92 -11.71
C ARG A 155 -8.61 -6.33 -12.25
N ARG A 156 -9.40 -7.16 -11.55
CA ARG A 156 -9.78 -8.53 -11.96
C ARG A 156 -10.67 -8.59 -13.21
N GLY A 157 -11.15 -7.45 -13.67
CA GLY A 157 -11.79 -7.30 -14.97
C GLY A 157 -13.27 -6.93 -14.86
N SER A 158 -13.70 -6.04 -15.75
CA SER A 158 -15.12 -5.88 -16.08
C SER A 158 -15.43 -6.73 -17.31
N SER A 159 -16.70 -7.08 -17.53
CA SER A 159 -17.16 -7.80 -18.72
C SER A 159 -16.77 -7.16 -20.06
N THR A 160 -16.24 -5.93 -20.05
CA THR A 160 -15.57 -5.29 -21.19
C THR A 160 -14.22 -4.72 -20.76
N HIS A 161 -13.12 -5.44 -20.97
CA HIS A 161 -11.77 -4.88 -20.85
C HIS A 161 -11.56 -3.83 -21.96
N SER A 162 -10.90 -2.72 -21.64
CA SER A 162 -10.72 -1.57 -22.55
C SER A 162 -9.41 -0.88 -22.21
N HIS A 163 -8.84 -0.11 -23.15
CA HIS A 163 -7.64 0.71 -22.92
C HIS A 163 -7.79 1.70 -21.74
N PHE A 164 -9.01 1.99 -21.27
CA PHE A 164 -9.25 2.82 -20.08
C PHE A 164 -9.29 2.03 -18.77
N SER A 165 -9.12 0.71 -18.79
CA SER A 165 -9.07 -0.14 -17.61
C SER A 165 -7.70 -0.05 -16.94
N LEU A 166 -7.68 -0.17 -15.61
CA LEU A 166 -6.43 -0.30 -14.87
C LEU A 166 -5.72 -1.61 -15.24
N PRO A 167 -4.37 -1.62 -15.32
CA PRO A 167 -3.62 -2.84 -15.58
C PRO A 167 -3.76 -3.84 -14.42
N PRO A 168 -3.59 -5.15 -14.66
CA PRO A 168 -3.60 -6.16 -13.60
C PRO A 168 -2.50 -5.90 -12.56
N LEU A 169 -2.77 -6.27 -11.31
CA LEU A 169 -1.81 -6.18 -10.20
C LEU A 169 -1.20 -7.57 -9.98
N ASN A 170 0.12 -7.70 -10.16
CA ASN A 170 0.86 -8.91 -9.83
C ASN A 170 1.42 -8.77 -8.41
N LEU A 171 0.68 -9.27 -7.42
CA LEU A 171 1.16 -9.38 -6.03
C LEU A 171 1.55 -10.85 -5.78
N PRO A 172 2.83 -11.16 -5.49
CA PRO A 172 3.20 -12.46 -4.95
C PRO A 172 2.57 -12.62 -3.54
N ASP A 173 2.16 -13.83 -3.20
CA ASP A 173 1.79 -14.25 -1.84
C ASP A 173 0.48 -13.72 -1.19
N PHE A 174 -0.54 -13.42 -1.99
CA PHE A 174 -1.88 -13.08 -1.44
C PHE A 174 -2.80 -14.27 -1.15
N ASP A 175 -2.47 -15.48 -1.60
CA ASP A 175 -3.31 -16.66 -1.38
C ASP A 175 -3.40 -17.04 0.13
N LEU A 176 -2.43 -16.59 0.94
CA LEU A 176 -2.44 -16.71 2.39
C LEU A 176 -3.46 -15.77 3.08
N ILE A 177 -3.75 -14.59 2.52
CA ILE A 177 -4.67 -13.60 3.12
C ILE A 177 -6.14 -13.99 2.84
N GLN A 178 -6.40 -14.74 1.78
CA GLN A 178 -7.74 -15.28 1.49
C GLN A 178 -8.24 -16.28 2.55
N SER A 179 -7.33 -16.91 3.29
CA SER A 179 -7.68 -17.86 4.38
C SER A 179 -8.27 -17.17 5.62
N SER A 180 -8.00 -15.87 5.82
CA SER A 180 -8.64 -15.07 6.86
C SER A 180 -9.90 -14.42 6.30
N GLN A 181 -10.98 -15.21 6.22
CA GLN A 181 -12.30 -14.72 5.85
C GLN A 181 -12.73 -13.56 6.77
N LEU A 182 -12.67 -12.33 6.27
CA LEU A 182 -13.54 -11.26 6.74
C LEU A 182 -14.91 -11.52 6.10
N ASN A 183 -15.77 -12.21 6.85
CA ASN A 183 -17.18 -12.35 6.52
C ASN A 183 -17.76 -10.96 6.25
N SER A 184 -18.15 -10.68 5.01
CA SER A 184 -18.93 -9.49 4.67
C SER A 184 -20.34 -9.67 5.26
N PRO A 185 -20.84 -8.77 6.13
CA PRO A 185 -22.17 -8.89 6.70
C PRO A 185 -23.26 -8.28 5.83
N ILE A 186 -22.99 -7.98 4.54
CA ILE A 186 -24.00 -7.36 3.68
C ILE A 186 -24.50 -8.40 2.66
N PRO A 187 -25.67 -9.02 2.89
CA PRO A 187 -26.34 -9.77 1.84
C PRO A 187 -26.75 -8.78 0.75
N ILE A 188 -26.29 -9.04 -0.47
CA ILE A 188 -26.83 -8.38 -1.67
C ILE A 188 -28.21 -9.01 -1.89
N VAL A 189 -29.25 -8.27 -1.55
CA VAL A 189 -30.65 -8.56 -1.91
C VAL A 189 -30.96 -7.84 -3.22
#